data_AF-A0A6M0G618-F1
#
_entry.id   AF-A0A6M0G618-F1
#
_cell.length_a   1.000
_cell.length_b   1.000
_cell.length_c   1.000
_cell.angle_alpha   90.00
_cell.angle_beta   90.00
_cell.angle_gamma   90.00
#
_symmetry.space_group_name_H-M   'P 1'
#
loop_
_entity.id
_entity.type
_entity.pdbx_description
1 polymer ?
#
loop_
_entity_poly.entity_id
_entity_poly.type
_entity_poly.pdbx_seq_one_letter_code
_entity_poly.pdbx_strand_id
1 'polypeptide(L)'
;MPTTADFLTFTQWSGILTLACGALTILGFVFQWGLRFRMVGATGFLVVLTSGLFALSLVPLTRTVIPGAIPYSLVYDNGGNKTVIVVPPQVTESELEATLRQAASNLYSYGRLGGVDNQLTIRARTILHPETNVSLPLFLGQVKRSLAVRDDLNMLIDIYPESFAQLHEN
;
A
#
# COMPACT_ATOMS: atom_id res chain seq x y z
N MET A 1 8.56 6.76 -1.56
CA MET A 1 9.26 5.45 -1.38
C MET A 1 9.74 5.02 -2.76
N PRO A 2 10.93 4.39 -2.89
CA PRO A 2 11.39 3.86 -4.17
C PRO A 2 10.39 2.87 -4.76
N THR A 3 10.16 2.97 -6.05
CA THR A 3 9.29 2.08 -6.83
C THR A 3 10.05 0.84 -7.28
N THR A 4 9.34 -0.16 -7.81
CA THR A 4 9.98 -1.35 -8.41
C THR A 4 10.91 -0.99 -9.56
N ALA A 5 10.57 0.03 -10.35
CA ALA A 5 11.42 0.54 -11.43
C ALA A 5 12.72 1.19 -10.89
N ASP A 6 12.64 1.89 -9.76
CA ASP A 6 13.82 2.42 -9.09
C ASP A 6 14.74 1.28 -8.59
N PHE A 7 14.17 0.23 -8.00
CA PHE A 7 14.92 -0.97 -7.57
C PHE A 7 15.56 -1.70 -8.74
N LEU A 8 14.91 -1.75 -9.92
CA LEU A 8 15.52 -2.30 -11.12
C LEU A 8 16.73 -1.48 -11.56
N THR A 9 16.61 -0.15 -11.53
CA THR A 9 17.72 0.76 -11.84
C THR A 9 18.87 0.59 -10.85
N PHE A 10 18.58 0.49 -9.55
CA PHE A 10 19.59 0.22 -8.52
C PHE A 10 20.26 -1.14 -8.72
N THR A 11 19.50 -2.15 -9.11
CA THR A 11 20.03 -3.48 -9.44
C THR A 11 21.01 -3.43 -10.58
N GLN A 12 20.71 -2.68 -11.65
CA GLN A 12 21.61 -2.54 -12.81
C GLN A 12 22.94 -1.91 -12.38
N TRP A 13 22.90 -0.79 -11.68
CA TRP A 13 24.12 -0.12 -11.21
C TRP A 13 24.90 -0.97 -10.19
N SER A 14 24.21 -1.59 -9.24
CA SER A 14 24.80 -2.50 -8.26
C SER A 14 25.41 -3.74 -8.94
N GLY A 15 24.78 -4.25 -10.00
CA GLY A 15 25.28 -5.37 -10.80
C GLY A 15 26.56 -5.01 -11.56
N ILE A 16 26.59 -3.84 -12.20
CA ILE A 16 27.81 -3.33 -12.86
C ILE A 16 28.95 -3.20 -11.84
N LEU A 17 28.68 -2.59 -10.69
CA LEU A 17 29.67 -2.45 -9.61
C LEU A 17 30.16 -3.82 -9.11
N THR A 18 29.25 -4.78 -8.92
CA THR A 18 29.57 -6.14 -8.48
C THR A 18 30.49 -6.84 -9.48
N LEU A 19 30.19 -6.74 -10.79
CA LEU A 19 31.02 -7.31 -11.84
C LEU A 19 32.41 -6.65 -11.89
N ALA A 20 32.47 -5.32 -11.76
CA ALA A 20 33.74 -4.60 -11.72
C ALA A 20 34.60 -5.02 -10.50
N CYS A 21 33.99 -5.12 -9.31
CA CYS A 21 34.66 -5.61 -8.11
C CYS A 21 35.08 -7.08 -8.22
N GLY A 22 34.27 -7.91 -8.88
CA GLY A 22 34.62 -9.30 -9.20
C GLY A 22 35.85 -9.40 -10.10
N ALA A 23 35.89 -8.60 -11.17
CA ALA A 23 37.06 -8.51 -12.06
C ALA A 23 38.31 -8.03 -11.30
N LEU A 24 38.19 -6.99 -10.47
CA LEU A 24 39.29 -6.52 -9.62
C LEU A 24 39.74 -7.59 -8.61
N THR A 25 38.81 -8.37 -8.07
CA THR A 25 39.14 -9.48 -7.17
C THR A 25 39.97 -10.53 -7.91
N ILE A 26 39.56 -10.92 -9.12
CA ILE A 26 40.31 -11.86 -9.97
C ILE A 26 41.71 -11.30 -10.27
N LEU A 27 41.82 -10.03 -10.67
CA LEU A 27 43.12 -9.39 -10.92
C LEU A 27 44.00 -9.38 -9.66
N GLY A 28 43.44 -9.13 -8.48
CA GLY A 28 44.19 -9.20 -7.23
C GLY A 28 44.71 -10.60 -6.90
N PHE A 29 44.01 -11.67 -7.32
CA PHE A 29 44.56 -13.02 -7.24
C PHE A 29 45.66 -13.27 -8.26
N VAL A 30 45.49 -12.82 -9.51
CA VAL A 30 46.51 -12.95 -10.57
C VAL A 30 47.81 -12.23 -10.19
N PHE A 31 47.70 -10.99 -9.73
CA PHE A 31 48.85 -10.15 -9.33
C PHE A 31 49.26 -10.30 -7.85
N GLN A 32 48.67 -11.26 -7.12
CA GLN A 32 49.04 -11.60 -5.74
C GLN A 32 48.99 -10.43 -4.75
N TRP A 33 48.01 -9.53 -4.87
CA TRP A 33 47.86 -8.40 -3.95
C TRP A 33 47.59 -8.88 -2.51
N GLY A 34 48.16 -8.18 -1.52
CA GLY A 34 47.94 -8.49 -0.10
C GLY A 34 46.46 -8.39 0.33
N LEU A 35 45.64 -7.61 -0.39
CA LEU A 35 44.22 -7.41 -0.08
C LEU A 35 43.27 -8.44 -0.72
N ARG A 36 43.76 -9.35 -1.57
CA ARG A 36 42.92 -10.24 -2.40
C ARG A 36 41.81 -10.98 -1.64
N PHE A 37 42.10 -11.48 -0.44
CA PHE A 37 41.12 -12.20 0.39
C PHE A 37 40.03 -11.28 0.96
N ARG A 38 40.34 -10.02 1.24
CA ARG A 38 39.36 -9.01 1.69
C ARG A 38 38.44 -8.60 0.53
N MET A 39 38.95 -8.61 -0.70
CA MET A 39 38.14 -8.33 -1.90
C MET A 39 37.12 -9.44 -2.19
N VAL A 40 37.41 -10.70 -1.83
CA VAL A 40 36.42 -11.80 -1.91
C VAL A 40 35.22 -11.50 -1.03
N GLY A 41 35.46 -11.07 0.22
CA GLY A 41 34.39 -10.72 1.16
C GLY A 41 33.54 -9.55 0.65
N ALA A 42 34.19 -8.48 0.16
CA ALA A 42 33.50 -7.32 -0.40
C ALA A 42 32.67 -7.69 -1.65
N THR A 43 33.23 -8.47 -2.57
CA THR A 43 32.52 -8.92 -3.77
C THR A 43 31.36 -9.85 -3.43
N GLY A 44 31.55 -10.78 -2.48
CA GLY A 44 30.47 -11.66 -2.01
C GLY A 44 29.31 -10.88 -1.40
N PHE A 45 29.61 -9.85 -0.59
CA PHE A 45 28.59 -8.95 -0.07
C PHE A 45 27.84 -8.20 -1.18
N LEU A 46 28.55 -7.69 -2.18
CA LEU A 46 27.94 -7.00 -3.33
C LEU A 46 27.03 -7.92 -4.16
N VAL A 47 27.38 -9.20 -4.29
CA VAL A 47 26.52 -10.21 -4.93
C VAL A 47 25.21 -10.37 -4.17
N VAL A 48 25.27 -10.52 -2.83
CA VAL A 48 24.08 -10.63 -1.99
C VAL A 48 23.23 -9.36 -2.07
N LEU A 49 23.85 -8.18 -1.97
CA LEU A 49 23.17 -6.89 -2.07
C LEU A 49 22.45 -6.72 -3.42
N THR A 50 23.14 -6.98 -4.52
CA THR A 50 22.57 -6.90 -5.88
C THR A 50 21.41 -7.87 -6.05
N SER A 51 21.54 -9.10 -5.53
CA SER A 51 20.48 -10.10 -5.58
C SER A 51 19.25 -9.67 -4.77
N GLY A 52 19.46 -9.04 -3.61
CA GLY A 52 18.38 -8.46 -2.80
C GLY A 52 17.66 -7.31 -3.50
N LEU A 53 18.41 -6.39 -4.12
CA LEU A 53 17.84 -5.30 -4.92
C LEU A 53 17.03 -5.84 -6.12
N PHE A 54 17.54 -6.87 -6.78
CA PHE A 54 16.86 -7.52 -7.89
C PHE A 54 15.53 -8.13 -7.45
N ALA A 55 15.53 -8.89 -6.34
CA ALA A 55 14.31 -9.50 -5.82
C ALA A 55 13.24 -8.44 -5.50
N LEU A 56 13.63 -7.29 -4.94
CA LEU A 56 12.72 -6.17 -4.67
C LEU A 56 12.17 -5.49 -5.93
N SER A 57 12.85 -5.61 -7.07
CA SER A 57 12.37 -5.10 -8.36
C SER A 57 11.25 -5.95 -8.97
N LEU A 58 11.12 -7.22 -8.57
CA LEU A 58 10.16 -8.16 -9.15
C LEU A 58 8.75 -8.05 -8.56
N VAL A 59 8.63 -7.66 -7.30
CA VAL A 59 7.33 -7.63 -6.59
C VAL A 59 6.85 -6.18 -6.46
N PRO A 60 5.61 -5.84 -6.86
CA PRO A 60 5.05 -4.51 -6.68
C PRO A 60 5.07 -4.10 -5.20
N LEU A 61 5.99 -3.20 -4.84
CA LEU A 61 6.04 -2.57 -3.52
C LEU A 61 5.07 -1.40 -3.40
N THR A 62 4.50 -0.97 -4.52
CA THR A 62 3.55 0.14 -4.57
C THR A 62 2.15 -0.38 -4.34
N ARG A 63 1.39 0.32 -3.48
CA ARG A 63 -0.04 0.08 -3.32
C ARG A 63 -0.74 0.36 -4.64
N THR A 64 -1.78 -0.39 -4.93
CA THR A 64 -2.75 -0.07 -5.98
C THR A 64 -3.28 1.33 -5.72
N VAL A 65 -3.18 2.23 -6.70
CA VAL A 65 -3.78 3.56 -6.63
C VAL A 65 -4.97 3.55 -7.57
N ILE A 66 -6.17 3.70 -7.01
CA ILE A 66 -7.41 3.73 -7.76
C ILE A 66 -7.66 5.19 -8.18
N PRO A 67 -7.77 5.48 -9.49
CA PRO A 67 -8.06 6.83 -9.97
C PRO A 67 -9.34 7.39 -9.36
N GLY A 68 -9.31 8.67 -8.98
CA GLY A 68 -10.46 9.36 -8.37
C GLY A 68 -10.66 9.08 -6.86
N ALA A 69 -9.85 8.21 -6.24
CA ALA A 69 -9.86 8.06 -4.79
C ALA A 69 -9.28 9.31 -4.11
N ILE A 70 -9.98 9.80 -3.08
CA ILE A 70 -9.56 10.96 -2.29
C ILE A 70 -8.89 10.51 -0.98
N PRO A 71 -8.09 11.37 -0.32
CA PRO A 71 -7.51 11.04 0.97
C PRO A 71 -8.58 10.74 2.02
N TYR A 72 -8.32 9.73 2.83
CA TYR A 72 -9.16 9.33 3.96
C TYR A 72 -8.29 9.00 5.18
N SER A 73 -8.90 9.07 6.36
CA SER A 73 -8.26 8.71 7.63
C SER A 73 -8.95 7.53 8.28
N LEU A 74 -8.18 6.55 8.75
CA LEU A 74 -8.72 5.44 9.55
C LEU A 74 -9.02 5.93 10.97
N VAL A 75 -10.28 5.87 11.40
CA VAL A 75 -10.69 6.36 12.73
C VAL A 75 -11.12 5.26 13.69
N TYR A 76 -11.49 4.10 13.17
CA TYR A 76 -11.81 2.95 14.00
C TYR A 76 -11.45 1.67 13.26
N ASP A 77 -10.82 0.76 13.99
CA ASP A 77 -10.51 -0.59 13.52
C ASP A 77 -10.63 -1.56 14.70
N ASN A 78 -11.46 -2.59 14.56
CA ASN A 78 -11.59 -3.62 15.58
C ASN A 78 -10.58 -4.77 15.46
N GLY A 79 -9.64 -4.70 14.51
CA GLY A 79 -8.69 -5.78 14.20
C GLY A 79 -9.32 -7.01 13.56
N GLY A 80 -10.63 -7.00 13.34
CA GLY A 80 -11.40 -8.09 12.75
C GLY A 80 -12.12 -7.64 11.48
N ASN A 81 -13.44 -7.75 11.49
CA ASN A 81 -14.30 -7.56 10.33
C ASN A 81 -14.91 -6.15 10.17
N LYS A 82 -14.58 -5.18 11.02
CA LYS A 82 -15.19 -3.84 10.97
C LYS A 82 -14.16 -2.73 11.07
N THR A 83 -14.28 -1.80 10.14
CA THR A 83 -13.44 -0.61 10.07
C THR A 83 -14.28 0.60 9.70
N VAL A 84 -13.92 1.77 10.24
CA VAL A 84 -14.51 3.05 9.87
C VAL A 84 -13.43 4.01 9.42
N ILE A 85 -13.64 4.61 8.24
CA ILE A 85 -12.79 5.65 7.68
C ILE A 85 -13.55 6.98 7.67
N VAL A 86 -12.80 8.08 7.75
CA VAL A 86 -13.30 9.44 7.59
C VAL A 86 -12.87 9.99 6.24
N VAL A 87 -13.83 10.58 5.52
CA VAL A 87 -13.64 11.31 4.27
C VAL A 87 -14.01 12.79 4.44
N PRO A 88 -13.44 13.69 3.63
CA PRO A 88 -13.85 15.10 3.58
C PRO A 88 -15.36 15.27 3.36
N PRO A 89 -15.99 16.33 3.89
CA PRO A 89 -17.41 16.57 3.69
C PRO A 89 -17.75 17.00 2.26
N GLN A 90 -16.80 17.60 1.54
CA GLN A 90 -16.94 17.91 0.11
C GLN A 90 -16.44 16.73 -0.72
N VAL A 91 -17.25 15.68 -0.83
CA VAL A 91 -16.96 14.47 -1.63
C VAL A 91 -18.15 14.17 -2.54
N THR A 92 -17.89 13.70 -3.75
CA THR A 92 -18.92 13.18 -4.67
C THR A 92 -19.15 11.68 -4.48
N GLU A 93 -20.29 11.16 -4.94
CA GLU A 93 -20.55 9.72 -4.88
C GLU A 93 -19.48 8.89 -5.62
N SER A 94 -19.02 9.39 -6.77
CA SER A 94 -17.99 8.73 -7.58
C SER A 94 -16.62 8.67 -6.88
N GLU A 95 -16.22 9.76 -6.24
CA GLU A 95 -14.99 9.82 -5.43
C GLU A 95 -15.10 8.93 -4.20
N LEU A 96 -16.27 8.88 -3.57
CA LEU A 96 -16.50 7.99 -2.44
C LEU A 96 -16.40 6.53 -2.86
N GLU A 97 -17.00 6.13 -3.98
CA GLU A 97 -16.88 4.78 -4.51
C GLU A 97 -15.41 4.42 -4.74
N ALA A 98 -14.67 5.27 -5.47
CA ALA A 98 -13.24 5.06 -5.71
C ALA A 98 -12.44 4.96 -4.39
N THR A 99 -12.78 5.79 -3.41
CA THR A 99 -12.15 5.80 -2.08
C THR A 99 -12.46 4.54 -1.28
N LEU A 100 -13.69 4.04 -1.33
CA LEU A 100 -14.08 2.78 -0.70
C LEU A 100 -13.34 1.60 -1.33
N ARG A 101 -13.21 1.56 -2.66
CA ARG A 101 -12.39 0.56 -3.37
C ARG A 101 -10.92 0.65 -2.93
N GLN A 102 -10.38 1.86 -2.83
CA GLN A 102 -8.99 2.09 -2.41
C GLN A 102 -8.77 1.64 -0.97
N ALA A 103 -9.70 1.96 -0.06
CA ALA A 103 -9.67 1.57 1.33
C ALA A 103 -9.79 0.04 1.48
N ALA A 104 -10.66 -0.60 0.70
CA ALA A 104 -10.80 -2.06 0.64
C ALA A 104 -9.48 -2.74 0.28
N SER A 105 -8.72 -2.20 -0.68
CA SER A 105 -7.40 -2.73 -1.03
C SER A 105 -6.35 -2.45 0.05
N ASN A 106 -6.33 -1.23 0.59
CA ASN A 106 -5.32 -0.77 1.56
C ASN A 106 -5.44 -1.43 2.94
N LEU A 107 -6.66 -1.70 3.40
CA LEU A 107 -6.95 -2.18 4.76
C LEU A 107 -7.03 -3.71 4.82
N TYR A 108 -6.76 -4.40 3.72
CA TYR A 108 -6.67 -5.85 3.69
C TYR A 108 -5.53 -6.38 4.58
N SER A 109 -5.82 -7.42 5.36
CA SER A 109 -4.79 -8.16 6.10
C SER A 109 -5.24 -9.61 6.31
N TYR A 110 -4.33 -10.55 6.07
CA TYR A 110 -4.56 -11.99 6.25
C TYR A 110 -4.82 -12.39 7.71
N GLY A 111 -4.42 -11.57 8.68
CA GLY A 111 -4.55 -11.87 10.11
C GLY A 111 -5.88 -11.45 10.75
N ARG A 112 -6.83 -10.92 9.98
CA ARG A 112 -8.09 -10.39 10.51
C ARG A 112 -9.07 -11.51 10.82
N LEU A 113 -9.73 -11.42 11.97
CA LEU A 113 -10.84 -12.29 12.32
C LEU A 113 -12.08 -11.88 11.50
N GLY A 114 -12.39 -12.64 10.45
CA GLY A 114 -13.45 -12.31 9.49
C GLY A 114 -14.88 -12.55 9.96
N GLY A 115 -15.07 -13.03 11.20
CA GLY A 115 -16.39 -13.38 11.73
C GLY A 115 -17.04 -14.52 10.93
N VAL A 116 -18.37 -14.61 10.98
CA VAL A 116 -19.15 -15.70 10.37
C VAL A 116 -19.04 -15.70 8.85
N ASP A 117 -19.09 -14.53 8.21
CA ASP A 117 -19.14 -14.41 6.75
C ASP A 117 -17.76 -14.26 6.10
N ASN A 118 -16.69 -14.20 6.92
CA ASN A 118 -15.31 -13.95 6.50
C ASN A 118 -15.15 -12.71 5.59
N GLN A 119 -15.90 -11.66 5.90
CA GLN A 119 -15.91 -10.40 5.15
C GLN A 119 -15.46 -9.23 6.02
N LEU A 120 -14.69 -8.31 5.44
CA LEU A 120 -14.36 -7.02 6.03
C LEU A 120 -15.38 -5.97 5.56
N THR A 121 -16.05 -5.33 6.51
CA THR A 121 -16.91 -4.18 6.28
C THR A 121 -16.16 -2.89 6.61
N ILE A 122 -15.99 -2.03 5.62
CA ILE A 122 -15.40 -0.70 5.78
C ILE A 122 -16.51 0.32 5.57
N ARG A 123 -16.78 1.14 6.58
CA ARG A 123 -17.79 2.20 6.51
C ARG A 123 -17.10 3.54 6.36
N ALA A 124 -17.54 4.36 5.42
CA ALA A 124 -17.06 5.72 5.27
C ALA A 124 -18.04 6.69 5.93
N ARG A 125 -17.49 7.59 6.75
CA ARG A 125 -18.24 8.69 7.34
C ARG A 125 -17.56 10.02 7.08
N THR A 126 -18.29 11.11 7.20
CA THR A 126 -17.76 12.45 7.36
C THR A 126 -18.22 13.04 8.69
N ILE A 127 -17.75 14.23 9.03
CA ILE A 127 -18.16 14.99 10.21
C ILE A 127 -18.66 16.35 9.75
N LEU A 128 -19.95 16.60 9.96
CA LEU A 128 -20.58 17.90 9.71
C LEU A 128 -20.54 18.77 10.96
N HIS A 129 -20.51 20.09 10.75
CA HIS A 129 -20.55 21.09 11.81
C HIS A 129 -21.73 22.04 11.55
N PRO A 130 -22.98 21.60 11.77
CA PRO A 130 -24.16 22.41 11.47
C PRO A 130 -24.25 23.66 12.35
N GLU A 131 -23.75 23.59 13.58
CA GLU A 131 -23.72 24.72 14.52
C GLU A 131 -22.34 24.82 15.20
N THR A 132 -22.06 25.99 15.79
CA THR A 132 -20.83 26.19 16.55
C THR A 132 -20.80 25.24 17.75
N ASN A 133 -19.74 24.43 17.87
CA ASN A 133 -19.55 23.38 18.89
C ASN A 133 -20.45 22.13 18.76
N VAL A 134 -21.15 21.94 17.64
CA VAL A 134 -21.89 20.70 17.35
C VAL A 134 -21.21 19.96 16.21
N SER A 135 -20.87 18.68 16.44
CA SER A 135 -20.30 17.81 15.42
C SER A 135 -21.21 16.60 15.20
N LEU A 136 -21.63 16.38 13.96
CA LEU A 136 -22.51 15.30 13.58
C LEU A 136 -21.76 14.31 12.66
N PRO A 137 -21.46 13.08 13.10
CA PRO A 137 -20.90 12.07 12.21
C PRO A 137 -21.99 11.54 11.27
N LEU A 138 -21.73 11.62 9.96
CA LEU A 138 -22.65 11.18 8.92
C LEU A 138 -22.00 10.07 8.09
N PHE A 139 -22.63 8.90 8.01
CA PHE A 139 -22.15 7.82 7.15
C PHE A 139 -22.59 8.05 5.70
N LEU A 140 -21.66 7.94 4.76
CA LEU A 140 -21.93 8.20 3.34
C LEU A 140 -22.01 6.91 2.51
N GLY A 141 -21.45 5.82 3.02
CA GLY A 141 -21.49 4.52 2.36
C GLY A 141 -20.64 3.47 3.05
N GLN A 142 -20.58 2.29 2.46
CA GLN A 142 -19.79 1.17 2.94
C GLN A 142 -19.32 0.28 1.78
N VAL A 143 -18.26 -0.47 2.04
CA VAL A 143 -17.84 -1.60 1.20
C VAL A 143 -17.71 -2.85 2.04
N LYS A 144 -18.19 -3.97 1.50
CA LYS A 144 -17.96 -5.32 2.02
C LYS A 144 -17.11 -6.09 1.03
N ARG A 145 -16.02 -6.67 1.53
CA ARG A 145 -15.10 -7.49 0.74
C ARG A 145 -14.74 -8.77 1.46
N SER A 146 -14.38 -9.80 0.72
CA SER A 146 -13.82 -11.02 1.27
C SER A 146 -12.46 -10.77 1.95
N LEU A 147 -12.22 -11.49 3.05
CA LEU A 147 -10.92 -11.59 3.69
C LEU A 147 -10.08 -12.76 3.18
N ALA A 148 -10.70 -13.72 2.49
CA ALA A 148 -9.99 -14.87 1.90
C ALA A 148 -9.25 -14.52 0.61
N VAL A 149 -9.79 -13.58 -0.19
CA VAL A 149 -9.25 -13.20 -1.50
C VAL A 149 -8.76 -11.77 -1.42
N ARG A 150 -7.50 -11.51 -1.79
CA ARG A 150 -6.89 -10.17 -1.75
C ARG A 150 -7.49 -9.22 -2.79
N ASP A 151 -7.63 -9.71 -4.01
CA ASP A 151 -8.23 -8.98 -5.13
C ASP A 151 -9.65 -9.50 -5.34
N ASP A 152 -10.56 -9.01 -4.51
CA ASP A 152 -11.97 -9.36 -4.60
C ASP A 152 -12.65 -8.52 -5.69
N LEU A 153 -13.02 -9.15 -6.80
CA LEU A 153 -13.76 -8.50 -7.88
C LEU A 153 -15.25 -8.35 -7.56
N ASN A 154 -15.76 -9.08 -6.57
CA ASN A 154 -17.17 -9.15 -6.20
C ASN A 154 -17.49 -8.34 -4.94
N MET A 155 -16.71 -7.29 -4.67
CA MET A 155 -16.96 -6.39 -3.53
C MET A 155 -18.34 -5.76 -3.66
N LEU A 156 -19.07 -5.70 -2.55
CA LEU A 156 -20.36 -5.01 -2.49
C LEU A 156 -20.13 -3.60 -1.97
N ILE A 157 -20.43 -2.60 -2.79
CA ILE A 157 -20.34 -1.18 -2.42
C ILE A 157 -21.75 -0.62 -2.35
N ASP A 158 -22.10 -0.08 -1.18
CA ASP A 158 -23.35 0.62 -0.96
C ASP A 158 -23.04 2.09 -0.69
N ILE A 159 -23.51 2.97 -1.57
CA ILE A 159 -23.50 4.42 -1.36
C ILE A 159 -24.86 4.81 -0.76
N TYR A 160 -24.91 5.85 0.08
CA TYR A 160 -26.14 6.30 0.75
C TYR A 160 -26.57 7.68 0.20
N PRO A 161 -27.37 7.75 -0.89
CA PRO A 161 -27.72 9.01 -1.54
C PRO A 161 -28.41 10.03 -0.61
N GLU A 162 -29.27 9.53 0.29
CA GLU A 162 -29.95 10.36 1.29
C GLU A 162 -28.97 11.07 2.24
N SER A 163 -27.82 10.47 2.51
CA SER A 163 -26.77 11.09 3.32
C SER A 163 -25.97 12.10 2.51
N PHE A 164 -25.83 11.92 1.20
CA PHE A 164 -25.24 12.94 0.34
C PHE A 164 -26.12 14.18 0.23
N ALA A 165 -27.44 14.04 0.18
CA ALA A 165 -28.36 15.19 0.18
C ALA A 165 -28.10 16.15 1.36
N GLN A 166 -27.81 15.62 2.55
CA GLN A 166 -27.50 16.40 3.75
C GLN A 166 -26.16 17.15 3.69
N LEU A 167 -25.25 16.77 2.78
CA LEU A 167 -23.98 17.49 2.55
C LEU A 167 -24.20 18.80 1.80
N HIS A 168 -25.22 18.85 0.94
CA HIS A 168 -25.52 20.00 0.07
C HIS A 168 -26.49 21.00 0.71
N GLU A 169 -27.13 20.64 1.83
CA GLU A 169 -28.04 21.51 2.58
C GLU A 169 -27.32 22.45 3.57
N ASN A 170 -26.01 22.30 3.77
CA ASN A 170 -25.15 23.17 4.61
C ASN A 170 -24.11 23.91 3.77
#